data_AF-A0A8S2HVD6-F1
#
_entry.id   AF-A0A8S2HVD6-F1
#
_cell.length_a   1.000
_cell.length_b   1.000
_cell.length_c   1.000
_cell.angle_alpha   90.00
_cell.angle_beta   90.00
_cell.angle_gamma   90.00
#
_symmetry.space_group_name_H-M   'P 1'
#
loop_
_entity.id
_entity.type
_entity.pdbx_description
1 polymer ?
#
loop_
_entity_poly.entity_id
_entity_poly.type
_entity_poly.pdbx_seq_one_letter_code
_entity_poly.pdbx_strand_id
1 'polypeptide(L)'
;MGTGQFLTAWLKKYWLLLPQKTSILIAWDEDDNTEQNRIANFLLGPYITPNTSCNLRLSHYSILKTIQDNWNLNSLERNDKNATTFLQLLKQPSIGDYLNTIRIISTLPNVSFPINA
;
A
#
# COMPACT_ATOMS: atom_id res chain seq x y z
N MET A 1 -3.58 -15.71 -19.24
CA MET A 1 -4.10 -14.96 -18.07
C MET A 1 -4.35 -13.54 -18.53
N GLY A 2 -5.55 -12.99 -18.33
CA GLY A 2 -5.82 -11.59 -18.64
C GLY A 2 -4.93 -10.68 -17.79
N THR A 3 -4.43 -9.59 -18.38
CA THR A 3 -3.48 -8.64 -17.79
C THR A 3 -3.93 -8.07 -16.45
N GLY A 4 -5.23 -7.95 -16.23
CA GLY A 4 -5.79 -7.35 -15.01
C GLY A 4 -5.60 -8.17 -13.73
N GLN A 5 -5.39 -9.48 -13.79
CA GLN A 5 -5.41 -10.36 -12.59
C GLN A 5 -4.04 -10.54 -11.91
N PHE A 6 -3.00 -9.94 -12.46
CA PHE A 6 -1.62 -10.15 -12.02
C PHE A 6 -1.44 -9.90 -10.52
N LEU A 7 -1.88 -8.74 -10.02
CA LEU A 7 -1.65 -8.38 -8.62
C LEU A 7 -2.36 -9.34 -7.66
N THR A 8 -3.60 -9.74 -7.97
CA THR A 8 -4.33 -10.73 -7.16
C THR A 8 -3.59 -12.07 -7.16
N ALA A 9 -3.17 -12.54 -8.34
CA ALA A 9 -2.44 -13.81 -8.47
C ALA A 9 -1.10 -13.77 -7.74
N TRP A 10 -0.39 -12.64 -7.83
CA TRP A 10 0.86 -12.39 -7.12
C TRP A 10 0.65 -12.42 -5.61
N LEU A 11 -0.33 -11.67 -5.09
CA LEU A 11 -0.62 -11.63 -3.65
C LEU A 11 -0.98 -13.01 -3.12
N LYS A 12 -1.86 -13.77 -3.80
CA LYS A 12 -2.22 -15.13 -3.39
C LYS A 12 -1.02 -16.07 -3.36
N LYS A 13 -0.13 -15.98 -4.36
CA LYS A 13 1.03 -16.85 -4.48
C LYS A 13 2.12 -16.54 -3.45
N TYR A 14 2.39 -15.26 -3.22
CA TYR A 14 3.58 -14.84 -2.48
C TYR A 14 3.30 -14.37 -1.06
N TRP A 15 2.05 -14.05 -0.69
CA TRP A 15 1.74 -13.53 0.64
C TRP A 15 2.22 -14.44 1.79
N LEU A 16 1.95 -15.75 1.68
CA LEU A 16 2.36 -16.72 2.71
C LEU A 16 3.88 -16.94 2.78
N LEU A 17 4.63 -16.45 1.78
CA LEU A 17 6.09 -16.51 1.75
C LEU A 17 6.74 -15.25 2.32
N LEU A 18 5.97 -14.17 2.52
CA LEU A 18 6.48 -12.95 3.12
C LEU A 18 6.66 -13.12 4.64
N PRO A 19 7.67 -12.50 5.26
CA PRO A 19 7.79 -12.45 6.71
C PRO A 19 6.52 -11.89 7.34
N GLN A 20 6.14 -12.41 8.52
CA GLN A 20 4.88 -12.04 9.17
C GLN A 20 4.74 -10.53 9.38
N LYS A 21 5.83 -9.82 9.68
CA LYS A 21 5.85 -8.36 9.89
C LYS A 21 6.03 -7.56 8.59
N THR A 22 5.27 -7.89 7.55
CA THR A 22 5.34 -7.22 6.25
C THR A 22 4.08 -6.38 5.99
N SER A 23 4.30 -5.17 5.46
CA SER A 23 3.27 -4.32 4.86
C SER A 23 3.62 -4.08 3.40
N ILE A 24 2.62 -4.10 2.52
CA ILE A 24 2.78 -3.86 1.08
C ILE A 24 2.10 -2.55 0.75
N LEU A 25 2.86 -1.63 0.15
CA LEU A 25 2.34 -0.42 -0.48
C LEU A 25 2.35 -0.61 -1.99
N ILE A 26 1.24 -0.26 -2.63
CA ILE A 26 1.08 -0.28 -4.08
C ILE A 26 0.72 1.12 -4.52
N ALA A 27 1.54 1.68 -5.41
CA ALA A 27 1.43 3.02 -5.94
C ALA A 27 1.67 3.00 -7.45
N TRP A 28 1.07 3.95 -8.16
CA TRP A 28 1.35 4.25 -9.56
C TRP A 28 2.27 5.45 -9.62
N ASP A 29 3.17 5.53 -10.59
CA ASP A 29 4.03 6.70 -10.76
C ASP A 29 3.24 7.93 -11.22
N GLU A 30 2.34 7.77 -12.19
CA GLU A 30 1.51 8.83 -12.79
C GLU A 30 0.05 8.38 -13.00
N ASP A 31 -0.83 9.32 -13.34
CA ASP A 31 -2.16 9.00 -13.89
C ASP A 31 -2.11 8.87 -15.42
N ASP A 32 -3.26 8.63 -16.05
CA ASP A 32 -3.41 8.59 -17.52
C ASP A 32 -3.61 10.00 -18.13
N ASN A 33 -3.07 11.04 -17.49
CA ASN A 33 -3.24 12.46 -17.82
C ASN A 33 -4.68 13.00 -17.66
N THR A 34 -5.57 12.28 -16.97
CA THR A 34 -6.98 12.69 -16.84
C THR A 34 -7.35 13.31 -15.49
N GLU A 35 -6.61 13.00 -14.43
CA GLU A 35 -6.95 13.31 -13.03
C GLU A 35 -5.86 14.13 -12.33
N GLN A 36 -5.05 14.87 -13.09
CA GLN A 36 -3.99 15.75 -12.59
C GLN A 36 -2.99 15.04 -11.65
N ASN A 37 -2.50 13.86 -12.06
CA ASN A 37 -1.62 12.99 -11.27
C ASN A 37 -2.24 12.49 -9.96
N ARG A 38 -3.57 12.42 -9.89
CA ARG A 38 -4.26 11.74 -8.79
C ARG A 38 -4.29 10.23 -9.05
N ILE A 39 -3.35 9.55 -8.43
CA ILE A 39 -3.14 8.11 -8.53
C ILE A 39 -3.86 7.31 -7.43
N ALA A 40 -4.20 6.07 -7.74
CA ALA A 40 -4.63 5.10 -6.73
C ALA A 40 -3.43 4.71 -5.84
N ASN A 41 -3.68 4.45 -4.56
CA ASN A 41 -2.69 3.91 -3.64
C ASN A 41 -3.36 2.90 -2.73
N PHE A 42 -2.72 1.74 -2.51
CA PHE A 42 -3.21 0.70 -1.62
C PHE A 42 -2.16 0.35 -0.58
N LEU A 43 -2.58 0.26 0.68
CA LEU A 43 -1.75 -0.19 1.77
C LEU A 43 -2.37 -1.46 2.36
N LEU A 44 -1.60 -2.55 2.34
CA LEU A 44 -2.05 -3.89 2.67
C LEU A 44 -1.15 -4.46 3.77
N GLY A 45 -1.76 -4.97 4.84
CA GLY A 45 -1.01 -5.69 5.87
C GLY A 45 -1.72 -5.74 7.21
N PRO A 46 -1.13 -6.48 8.17
CA PRO A 46 -1.71 -6.68 9.50
C PRO A 46 -1.67 -5.42 10.36
N TYR A 47 -0.79 -4.47 10.04
CA TYR A 47 -0.67 -3.17 10.71
C TYR A 47 -1.75 -2.17 10.28
N ILE A 48 -2.63 -2.53 9.34
CA ILE A 48 -3.65 -1.63 8.79
C ILE A 48 -5.02 -2.11 9.23
N THR A 49 -5.89 -1.18 9.62
CA THR A 49 -7.30 -1.49 9.83
C THR A 49 -7.94 -1.80 8.47
N PRO A 50 -8.43 -3.03 8.22
CA PRO A 50 -8.99 -3.40 6.93
C PRO A 50 -10.20 -2.53 6.55
N ASN A 51 -10.44 -2.36 5.24
CA ASN A 51 -11.58 -1.62 4.69
C ASN A 51 -11.69 -0.16 5.19
N THR A 52 -10.54 0.50 5.38
CA THR A 52 -10.47 1.93 5.70
C THR A 52 -9.91 2.73 4.52
N SER A 53 -10.29 4.00 4.44
CA SER A 53 -9.73 4.96 3.48
C SER A 53 -9.06 6.11 4.22
N CYS A 54 -8.11 6.75 3.56
CA CYS A 54 -7.42 7.92 4.06
C CYS A 54 -7.76 9.12 3.17
N ASN A 55 -8.23 10.21 3.78
CA ASN A 55 -8.59 11.45 3.07
C ASN A 55 -7.46 12.50 3.14
N LEU A 56 -6.28 12.13 3.65
CA LEU A 56 -5.13 13.02 3.65
C LEU A 56 -4.61 13.23 2.23
N ARG A 57 -4.18 14.45 1.93
CA ARG A 57 -3.46 14.74 0.68
C ARG A 57 -2.04 14.20 0.80
N LEU A 58 -1.77 13.09 0.13
CA LEU A 58 -0.47 12.43 0.09
C LEU A 58 0.14 12.55 -1.31
N SER A 59 1.46 12.47 -1.37
CA SER A 59 2.23 12.43 -2.62
C SER A 59 3.25 11.30 -2.57
N HIS A 60 3.98 11.06 -3.66
CA HIS A 60 5.14 10.15 -3.64
C HIS A 60 6.16 10.48 -2.54
N TYR A 61 6.32 11.76 -2.21
CA TYR A 61 7.19 12.18 -1.11
C TYR A 61 6.65 11.75 0.27
N SER A 62 5.34 11.59 0.43
CA SER A 62 4.74 11.02 1.65
C SER A 62 5.14 9.56 1.85
N ILE A 63 5.30 8.81 0.76
CA ILE A 63 5.79 7.42 0.80
C ILE A 63 7.23 7.42 1.30
N LEU A 64 8.10 8.22 0.68
CA LEU A 64 9.51 8.33 1.10
C LEU A 64 9.63 8.78 2.56
N LYS A 65 8.87 9.80 2.97
CA LYS A 65 8.88 10.28 4.35
C LYS A 65 8.42 9.22 5.35
N THR A 66 7.40 8.44 5.00
CA THR A 66 6.92 7.34 5.86
C THR A 66 7.99 6.26 6.03
N ILE A 67 8.70 5.89 4.95
CA ILE A 67 9.83 4.95 5.02
C ILE A 67 10.93 5.53 5.92
N GLN A 68 11.32 6.78 5.70
CA GLN A 68 12.35 7.43 6.52
C GLN A 68 11.97 7.39 8.01
N ASP A 69 10.75 7.78 8.34
CA ASP A 69 10.27 7.78 9.73
C ASP A 69 10.18 6.37 10.32
N ASN A 70 9.76 5.37 9.54
CA ASN A 70 9.63 3.99 10.02
C ASN A 70 10.98 3.37 10.42
N TRP A 71 12.04 3.71 9.69
CA TRP A 71 13.39 3.19 9.94
C TRP A 71 14.33 4.21 10.57
N ASN A 72 13.81 5.35 11.02
CA ASN A 72 14.57 6.42 11.67
C ASN A 72 15.75 6.91 10.80
N LEU A 73 15.51 7.03 9.49
CA LEU A 73 16.46 7.53 8.49
C LEU A 73 16.33 9.04 8.34
N ASN A 74 17.41 9.69 7.92
CA ASN A 74 17.41 11.12 7.65
C ASN A 74 16.66 11.46 6.36
N SER A 75 16.15 12.70 6.30
CA SER A 75 15.61 13.28 5.06
C SER A 75 16.71 13.47 4.02
N LEU A 76 16.33 13.44 2.74
CA LEU A 76 17.16 13.86 1.62
C LEU A 76 17.15 15.38 1.43
N GLU A 77 16.51 16.12 2.34
CA GLU A 77 16.40 17.58 2.36
C GLU A 77 15.74 18.16 1.09
N ARG A 78 14.82 17.40 0.47
CA ARG A 78 14.02 17.85 -0.68
C ARG A 78 12.55 17.93 -0.30
N ASN A 79 11.66 17.53 -1.21
CA ASN A 79 10.22 17.55 -1.00
C ASN A 79 9.76 16.53 0.06
N ASP A 80 10.58 15.55 0.41
CA ASP A 80 10.35 14.61 1.52
C ASP A 80 10.39 15.30 2.90
N LYS A 81 11.22 16.34 3.06
CA LYS A 81 11.42 17.04 4.34
C LYS A 81 10.11 17.54 4.95
N ASN A 82 9.24 18.11 4.11
CA ASN A 82 7.97 18.71 4.51
C ASN A 82 6.77 17.82 4.14
N ALA A 83 6.99 16.60 3.66
CA ALA A 83 5.91 15.71 3.28
C ALA A 83 5.17 15.15 4.50
N THR A 84 3.87 14.95 4.35
CA THR A 84 3.04 14.31 5.39
C THR A 84 3.32 12.81 5.40
N THR A 85 3.78 12.29 6.53
CA THR A 85 3.86 10.84 6.79
C THR A 85 2.46 10.24 6.98
N PHE A 86 2.32 8.94 6.73
CA PHE A 86 1.10 8.18 7.00
C PHE A 86 1.30 7.09 8.06
N LEU A 87 2.38 7.15 8.85
CA LEU A 87 2.62 6.22 9.96
C LEU A 87 1.48 6.18 10.98
N GLN A 88 0.75 7.29 11.16
CA GLN A 88 -0.44 7.36 12.02
C GLN A 88 -1.58 6.43 11.58
N LEU A 89 -1.55 5.91 10.35
CA LEU A 89 -2.50 4.89 9.88
C LEU A 89 -2.12 3.48 10.32
N LEU A 90 -0.88 3.28 10.79
CA LEU A 90 -0.40 1.99 11.27
C LEU A 90 -0.82 1.76 12.72
N LYS A 91 -1.23 0.53 13.03
CA LYS A 91 -1.52 0.05 14.38
C LYS A 91 -0.64 -1.15 14.73
N GLN A 92 -0.46 -1.41 16.03
CA GLN A 92 0.15 -2.67 16.47
C GLN A 92 -0.82 -3.84 16.20
N PRO A 93 -0.37 -4.88 15.47
CA PRO A 93 -1.23 -5.97 15.05
C PRO A 93 -1.44 -6.99 16.17
N SER A 94 -2.68 -7.46 16.30
CA SER A 94 -3.02 -8.65 17.07
C SER A 94 -2.86 -9.92 16.23
N ILE A 95 -2.86 -11.11 16.86
CA ILE A 95 -2.91 -12.40 16.13
C ILE A 95 -4.12 -12.44 15.17
N GLY A 96 -5.26 -11.89 15.59
CA GLY A 96 -6.46 -11.81 14.76
C GLY A 96 -6.27 -10.99 13.49
N ASP A 97 -5.43 -9.94 13.53
CA ASP A 97 -5.14 -9.12 12.34
C ASP A 97 -4.36 -9.91 11.29
N TYR A 98 -3.35 -10.68 11.69
CA TYR A 98 -2.62 -11.56 10.77
C TYR A 98 -3.53 -12.60 10.11
N LEU A 99 -4.38 -13.26 10.90
CA LEU A 99 -5.34 -14.25 10.39
C LEU A 99 -6.35 -13.62 9.43
N ASN A 100 -6.84 -12.42 9.76
CA ASN A 100 -7.74 -11.66 8.89
C ASN A 100 -7.07 -11.28 7.57
N THR A 101 -5.80 -10.85 7.58
CA THR A 101 -5.08 -10.52 6.34
C THR A 101 -4.91 -11.76 5.44
N ILE A 102 -4.52 -12.91 6.02
CA ILE A 102 -4.41 -14.17 5.28
C ILE A 102 -5.76 -14.55 4.67
N ARG A 103 -6.85 -14.47 5.46
CA ARG A 103 -8.20 -14.74 4.99
C ARG A 103 -8.56 -13.85 3.80
N ILE A 104 -8.45 -12.54 3.96
CA ILE A 104 -8.79 -11.56 2.91
C ILE A 104 -8.05 -11.89 1.62
N ILE A 105 -6.72 -12.07 1.69
CA ILE A 105 -5.89 -12.32 0.51
C ILE A 105 -6.23 -13.65 -0.18
N SER A 106 -6.45 -14.72 0.60
CA SER A 106 -6.85 -16.02 0.06
C SER A 106 -8.21 -15.96 -0.68
N THR A 107 -9.10 -15.07 -0.25
CA THR A 107 -10.44 -14.88 -0.81
C THR A 107 -10.54 -13.75 -1.83
N LEU A 108 -9.45 -13.03 -2.13
CA LEU A 108 -9.51 -11.91 -3.07
C LEU A 108 -10.08 -12.40 -4.42
N PRO A 109 -11.12 -11.75 -4.97
CA PRO A 109 -11.58 -12.06 -6.31
C PRO A 109 -10.43 -11.77 -7.28
N ASN A 110 -10.39 -12.48 -8.41
CA ASN A 110 -9.45 -12.14 -9.48
C ASN A 110 -9.89 -10.82 -10.11
N VAL A 111 -9.50 -9.71 -9.50
CA VAL A 111 -9.83 -8.36 -9.97
C VAL A 111 -8.99 -8.07 -11.19
N SER A 112 -9.62 -7.62 -12.26
CA SER A 112 -8.92 -6.93 -13.34
C SER A 112 -8.83 -5.46 -12.99
N PHE A 113 -7.62 -4.95 -12.78
CA PHE A 113 -7.44 -3.50 -12.72
C PHE A 113 -7.72 -2.93 -14.12
N PRO A 114 -8.57 -1.91 -14.26
CA PRO A 114 -8.69 -1.20 -15.51
C PRO A 114 -7.32 -0.58 -15.81
N ILE A 115 -6.65 -1.09 -16.84
CA ILE A 115 -5.53 -0.41 -17.45
C ILE A 115 -6.18 0.60 -18.40
N ASN A 116 -6.66 1.71 -17.84
CA ASN A 116 -6.80 2.90 -18.65
C ASN A 116 -5.40 3.52 -18.64
N ALA A 117 -4.69 3.29 -19.73
CA ALA A 117 -3.44 3.94 -20.07
C ALA A 117 -3.71 4.91 -21.23
#